data_AF-A0A933J6U4-F1
#
_entry.id   AF-A0A933J6U4-F1
#
_cell.length_a   1.000
_cell.length_b   1.000
_cell.length_c   1.000
_cell.angle_alpha   90.00
_cell.angle_beta   90.00
_cell.angle_gamma   90.00
#
_symmetry.space_group_name_H-M   'P 1'
#
loop_
_entity.id
_entity.type
_entity.pdbx_description
1 polymer ?
#
loop_
_entity_poly.entity_id
_entity_poly.type
_entity_poly.pdbx_seq_one_letter_code
_entity_poly.pdbx_strand_id
1 'polypeptide(L)'
;MLNPSDLTLARATVQEIHLELIRRSQHNNFDGEDVLADLLAHREDWQAVLFDTHGLSGHSGMSGPIKLRDMAENLYNVDTLYILAVSQNSAERLAALAEPWMADTVRIYDQEETDDLLGGADENLCVVEMWWD
;
A
#
# COMPACT_ATOMS: atom_id res chain seq x y z
N MET A 1 -11.81 11.69 -16.78
CA MET A 1 -11.49 10.98 -15.52
C MET A 1 -12.77 10.28 -15.06
N LEU A 2 -12.73 8.97 -14.86
CA LEU A 2 -13.87 8.20 -14.37
C LEU A 2 -14.04 8.46 -12.87
N ASN A 3 -15.26 8.81 -12.45
CA ASN A 3 -15.59 8.97 -11.03
C ASN A 3 -15.65 7.57 -10.40
N PRO A 4 -14.83 7.26 -9.37
CA PRO A 4 -14.82 5.92 -8.75
C PRO A 4 -16.16 5.49 -8.15
N SER A 5 -17.06 6.43 -7.87
CA SER A 5 -18.40 6.18 -7.32
C SER A 5 -19.36 5.43 -8.26
N ASP A 6 -19.03 5.26 -9.54
CA ASP A 6 -19.87 4.58 -10.53
C ASP A 6 -19.47 3.10 -10.77
N LEU A 7 -18.39 2.60 -10.15
CA LEU A 7 -18.02 1.19 -10.22
C LEU A 7 -18.82 0.39 -9.19
N THR A 8 -19.70 -0.47 -9.67
CA THR A 8 -20.29 -1.52 -8.82
C THR A 8 -19.16 -2.40 -8.29
N LEU A 9 -19.08 -2.61 -6.97
CA LEU A 9 -18.06 -3.49 -6.35
C LEU A 9 -17.92 -4.85 -7.07
N ALA A 10 -19.03 -5.40 -7.56
CA ALA A 10 -19.06 -6.66 -8.31
C ALA A 10 -18.24 -6.66 -9.63
N ARG A 11 -17.89 -5.48 -10.14
CA ARG A 11 -17.11 -5.28 -11.37
C ARG A 11 -15.75 -4.65 -11.13
N ALA A 12 -15.47 -4.22 -9.89
CA ALA A 12 -14.18 -3.65 -9.53
C ALA A 12 -13.10 -4.73 -9.55
N THR A 13 -11.94 -4.39 -10.07
CA THR A 13 -10.72 -5.20 -9.95
C THR A 13 -10.25 -5.22 -8.49
N VAL A 14 -9.42 -6.20 -8.15
CA VAL A 14 -8.80 -6.27 -6.81
C VAL A 14 -8.03 -4.99 -6.50
N GLN A 15 -7.26 -4.46 -7.45
CA GLN A 15 -6.53 -3.21 -7.26
C GLN A 15 -7.46 -2.02 -7.01
N GLU A 16 -8.57 -1.88 -7.74
CA GLU A 16 -9.55 -0.80 -7.51
C GLU A 16 -10.18 -0.88 -6.12
N ILE A 17 -10.44 -2.09 -5.61
CA ILE A 17 -10.93 -2.28 -4.23
C ILE A 17 -9.89 -1.80 -3.22
N HIS A 18 -8.62 -2.18 -3.40
CA HIS A 18 -7.54 -1.74 -2.51
C HIS A 18 -7.27 -0.24 -2.59
N LEU A 19 -7.36 0.37 -3.77
CA LEU A 19 -7.24 1.83 -3.93
C LEU A 19 -8.40 2.56 -3.25
N GLU A 20 -9.61 2.02 -3.28
CA GLU A 20 -10.75 2.60 -2.54
C GLU A 20 -10.59 2.44 -1.03
N LEU A 21 -9.98 1.35 -0.56
CA LEU A 21 -9.61 1.20 0.86
C LEU A 21 -8.56 2.24 1.26
N ILE A 22 -7.51 2.43 0.46
CA ILE A 22 -6.51 3.48 0.65
C ILE A 22 -7.17 4.85 0.73
N ARG A 23 -8.01 5.20 -0.25
CA ARG A 23 -8.70 6.50 -0.32
C ARG A 23 -9.50 6.82 0.94
N ARG A 24 -10.11 5.80 1.54
CA ARG A 24 -10.95 5.94 2.75
C ARG A 24 -10.15 5.99 4.04
N SER A 25 -8.89 5.58 4.02
CA SER A 25 -8.05 5.54 5.21
C SER A 25 -7.56 6.93 5.56
N GLN A 26 -7.81 7.32 6.82
CA GLN A 26 -7.26 8.52 7.42
C GLN A 26 -6.86 8.17 8.86
N HIS A 27 -5.57 8.26 9.15
CA HIS A 27 -5.03 8.01 10.48
C HIS A 27 -3.63 8.64 10.55
N ASN A 28 -3.26 9.17 11.71
CA ASN A 28 -1.99 9.85 11.91
C ASN A 28 -1.76 10.94 10.85
N ASN A 29 -0.64 10.90 10.14
CA ASN A 29 -0.38 11.79 9.00
C ASN A 29 -0.77 11.18 7.65
N PHE A 30 -1.29 9.95 7.61
CA PHE A 30 -1.73 9.31 6.38
C PHE A 30 -3.07 9.93 5.92
N ASP A 31 -3.02 10.64 4.79
CA ASP A 31 -4.21 11.09 4.07
C ASP A 31 -4.43 10.24 2.82
N GLY A 32 -5.46 9.39 2.86
CA GLY A 32 -5.77 8.47 1.78
C GLY A 32 -6.15 9.13 0.45
N GLU A 33 -6.71 10.33 0.46
CA GLU A 33 -7.09 11.02 -0.79
C GLU A 33 -5.85 11.57 -1.48
N ASP A 34 -4.94 12.19 -0.74
CA ASP A 34 -3.67 12.71 -1.26
C ASP A 34 -2.76 11.55 -1.75
N VAL A 35 -2.63 10.50 -0.95
CA VAL A 35 -1.86 9.29 -1.33
C VAL A 35 -2.43 8.68 -2.61
N LEU A 36 -3.75 8.53 -2.73
CA LEU A 36 -4.35 7.98 -3.95
C LEU A 36 -4.11 8.89 -5.16
N ALA A 37 -4.25 10.21 -5.00
CA ALA A 37 -4.04 11.16 -6.09
C ALA A 37 -2.63 11.05 -6.66
N ASP A 38 -1.63 10.98 -5.79
CA ASP A 38 -0.22 10.85 -6.17
C ASP A 38 0.09 9.46 -6.76
N LEU A 39 -0.47 8.38 -6.21
CA LEU A 39 -0.36 7.05 -6.80
C LEU A 39 -0.92 7.01 -8.22
N LEU A 40 -2.05 7.65 -8.47
CA LEU A 40 -2.64 7.75 -9.81
C LEU A 40 -1.81 8.64 -10.75
N ALA A 41 -1.17 9.68 -10.22
CA ALA A 41 -0.25 10.52 -10.99
C ALA A 41 1.04 9.77 -11.41
N HIS A 42 1.42 8.72 -10.67
CA HIS A 42 2.58 7.87 -10.96
C HIS A 42 2.17 6.47 -11.45
N ARG A 43 1.05 6.35 -12.17
CA ARG A 43 0.48 5.04 -12.53
C ARG A 43 1.44 4.16 -13.33
N GLU A 44 2.30 4.74 -14.17
CA GLU A 44 3.30 4.01 -14.94
C GLU A 44 4.42 3.40 -14.08
N ASP A 45 4.60 3.86 -12.84
CA ASP A 45 5.72 3.45 -11.99
C ASP A 45 5.45 2.19 -11.16
N TRP A 46 4.20 1.74 -11.08
CA TRP A 46 3.83 0.60 -10.25
C TRP A 46 2.90 -0.40 -10.95
N GLN A 47 3.03 -1.67 -10.55
CA GLN A 47 2.16 -2.76 -10.99
C GLN A 47 0.99 -2.98 -10.03
N ALA A 48 1.28 -2.95 -8.73
CA ALA A 48 0.32 -3.17 -7.68
C ALA A 48 0.61 -2.31 -6.44
N VAL A 49 -0.44 -2.02 -5.67
CA VAL A 49 -0.35 -1.30 -4.39
C VAL A 49 -1.24 -1.99 -3.36
N LEU A 50 -0.71 -2.19 -2.16
CA LEU A 50 -1.40 -2.79 -1.04
C LEU A 50 -1.18 -1.94 0.21
N PHE A 51 -2.26 -1.58 0.92
CA PHE A 51 -2.18 -0.96 2.23
C PHE A 51 -2.64 -1.98 3.27
N ASP A 52 -1.71 -2.47 4.09
CA ASP A 52 -1.93 -3.54 5.06
C ASP A 52 -1.15 -3.28 6.35
N THR A 53 -1.38 -4.11 7.37
CA THR A 53 -0.51 -4.19 8.53
C THR A 53 0.24 -5.50 8.44
N HIS A 54 1.42 -5.59 9.03
CA HIS A 54 2.14 -6.85 9.10
C HIS A 54 1.19 -7.94 9.61
N GLY A 55 1.03 -9.00 8.80
CA GLY A 55 -0.08 -9.95 8.91
C GLY A 55 -0.21 -10.63 10.27
N LEU A 56 -1.26 -11.45 10.40
CA LEU A 56 -1.66 -12.18 11.62
C LEU A 56 -0.51 -12.91 12.32
N SER A 57 0.18 -12.21 13.21
CA SER A 57 1.34 -12.73 13.91
C SER A 57 0.93 -13.19 15.30
N GLY A 58 0.45 -14.42 15.40
CA GLY A 58 0.03 -14.99 16.68
C GLY A 58 1.19 -15.20 17.67
N HIS A 59 0.90 -14.89 18.95
CA HIS A 59 1.57 -15.27 20.22
C HIS A 59 3.11 -15.15 20.35
N SER A 60 3.82 -14.62 19.34
CA SER A 60 5.29 -14.63 19.29
C SER A 60 5.94 -13.34 18.75
N GLY A 61 5.21 -12.22 18.69
CA GLY A 61 5.84 -10.89 18.68
C GLY A 61 5.42 -9.86 17.65
N MET A 62 4.26 -9.98 16.98
CA MET A 62 3.69 -8.86 16.20
C MET A 62 2.16 -8.80 16.29
N SER A 63 1.58 -7.70 15.80
CA SER A 63 0.17 -7.30 15.92
C SER A 63 -0.82 -8.45 15.68
N GLY A 64 -1.75 -8.60 16.62
CA GLY A 64 -2.91 -9.49 16.46
C GLY A 64 -3.84 -9.01 15.34
N PRO A 65 -5.01 -9.65 15.13
CA PRO A 65 -5.97 -9.29 14.08
C PRO A 65 -6.68 -7.95 14.36
N ILE A 66 -5.95 -6.83 14.37
CA ILE A 66 -6.48 -5.51 14.72
C ILE A 66 -7.60 -5.08 13.76
N LYS A 67 -7.44 -5.37 12.46
CA LYS A 67 -8.49 -5.16 11.45
C LYS A 67 -9.79 -5.90 11.78
N LEU A 68 -9.71 -7.13 12.31
CA LEU A 68 -10.91 -7.90 12.66
C LEU A 68 -11.67 -7.26 13.82
N ARG A 69 -10.94 -6.71 14.80
CA ARG A 69 -11.52 -5.97 15.94
C ARG A 69 -12.31 -4.76 15.45
N ASP A 70 -11.75 -4.02 14.49
CA ASP A 70 -12.25 -2.70 14.10
C ASP A 70 -13.19 -2.74 12.87
N MET A 71 -13.30 -3.87 12.19
CA MET A 71 -14.17 -4.05 11.02
C MET A 71 -15.64 -3.81 11.33
N ALA A 72 -16.10 -4.15 12.53
CA ALA A 72 -17.49 -3.90 12.96
C ALA A 72 -17.82 -2.40 13.03
N GLU A 73 -16.79 -1.56 13.19
CA GLU A 73 -16.88 -0.09 13.20
C GLU A 73 -16.59 0.52 11.83
N ASN A 74 -16.43 -0.32 10.79
CA ASN A 74 -16.09 0.08 9.43
C ASN A 74 -14.75 0.83 9.35
N LEU A 75 -13.79 0.43 10.19
CA LEU A 75 -12.44 0.98 10.20
C LEU A 75 -11.45 0.00 9.56
N TYR A 76 -10.65 0.50 8.62
CA TYR A 76 -9.57 -0.25 7.97
C TYR A 76 -8.24 0.04 8.69
N ASN A 77 -8.04 -0.59 9.86
CA ASN A 77 -6.90 -0.32 10.74
C ASN A 77 -5.61 -0.98 10.23
N VAL A 78 -4.84 -0.23 9.45
CA VAL A 78 -3.62 -0.67 8.77
C VAL A 78 -2.64 0.50 8.73
N ASP A 79 -1.35 0.21 8.64
CA ASP A 79 -0.28 1.18 8.88
C ASP A 79 0.89 1.10 7.88
N THR A 80 0.89 0.14 6.95
CA THR A 80 1.99 -0.05 6.00
C THR A 80 1.52 -0.08 4.54
N LEU A 81 2.06 0.81 3.72
CA LEU A 81 1.87 0.85 2.27
C LEU A 81 3.00 0.10 1.57
N TYR A 82 2.61 -0.90 0.77
CA TYR A 82 3.49 -1.65 -0.11
C TYR A 82 3.18 -1.28 -1.56
N ILE A 83 4.21 -0.88 -2.30
CA ILE A 83 4.12 -0.57 -3.73
C ILE A 83 5.06 -1.49 -4.49
N LEU A 84 4.51 -2.26 -5.44
CA LEU A 84 5.31 -3.07 -6.36
C LEU A 84 5.69 -2.20 -7.57
N ALA A 85 6.90 -1.66 -7.56
CA ALA A 85 7.43 -0.82 -8.62
C ALA A 85 7.87 -1.63 -9.84
N VAL A 86 7.74 -1.04 -11.04
CA VAL A 86 8.13 -1.69 -12.30
C VAL A 86 9.65 -1.73 -12.54
N SER A 87 10.41 -0.99 -11.75
CA SER A 87 11.88 -0.91 -11.80
C SER A 87 12.44 -0.28 -10.53
N GLN A 88 13.75 -0.44 -10.30
CA GLN A 88 14.47 0.29 -9.24
C GLN A 88 14.30 1.81 -9.34
N ASN A 89 14.33 2.37 -10.55
CA ASN A 89 14.22 3.80 -10.74
C ASN A 89 12.80 4.32 -10.48
N SER A 90 11.79 3.50 -10.78
CA SER A 90 10.40 3.75 -10.38
C SER A 90 10.24 3.66 -8.87
N ALA A 91 10.90 2.69 -8.22
CA ALA A 91 10.90 2.56 -6.76
C ALA A 91 11.48 3.81 -6.08
N GLU A 92 12.57 4.38 -6.60
CA GLU A 92 13.15 5.63 -6.09
C GLU A 92 12.18 6.82 -6.20
N ARG A 93 11.48 6.95 -7.33
CA ARG A 93 10.45 7.99 -7.51
C ARG A 93 9.30 7.83 -6.53
N LEU A 94 8.81 6.61 -6.38
CA LEU A 94 7.71 6.29 -5.46
C LEU A 94 8.15 6.52 -4.01
N ALA A 95 9.35 6.10 -3.63
CA ALA A 95 9.91 6.33 -2.30
C ALA A 95 10.02 7.82 -1.95
N ALA A 96 10.26 8.70 -2.92
CA ALA A 96 10.30 10.14 -2.70
C ALA A 96 8.95 10.72 -2.25
N LEU A 97 7.83 10.03 -2.51
CA LEU A 97 6.49 10.45 -2.05
C LEU A 97 6.30 10.24 -0.54
N ALA A 98 7.16 9.47 0.12
CA ALA A 98 7.10 9.28 1.57
C ALA A 98 7.25 10.58 2.37
N GLU A 99 8.06 11.54 1.88
CA GLU A 99 8.28 12.83 2.56
C GLU A 99 7.02 13.71 2.57
N PRO A 100 6.38 14.03 1.43
CA PRO A 100 5.14 14.80 1.46
C PRO A 100 3.99 14.07 2.15
N TRP A 101 3.96 12.73 2.14
CA TRP A 101 2.97 11.93 2.87
C TRP A 101 3.31 11.76 4.37
N MET A 102 4.43 12.32 4.83
CA MET A 102 4.90 12.24 6.21
C MET A 102 4.95 10.80 6.76
N ALA A 103 5.40 9.84 5.93
CA ALA A 103 5.66 8.49 6.39
C ALA A 103 6.84 8.48 7.37
N ASP A 104 6.72 7.72 8.46
CA ASP A 104 7.76 7.63 9.50
C ASP A 104 8.98 6.85 9.00
N THR A 105 8.74 5.83 8.17
CA THR A 105 9.82 5.07 7.53
C THR A 105 9.50 4.80 6.06
N VAL A 106 10.56 4.71 5.26
CA VAL A 106 10.52 4.27 3.87
C VAL A 106 11.67 3.31 3.61
N ARG A 107 11.38 2.19 2.94
CA ARG A 107 12.36 1.19 2.56
C ARG A 107 12.14 0.75 1.12
N ILE A 108 13.24 0.64 0.37
CA ILE A 108 13.26 0.02 -0.95
C ILE A 108 13.95 -1.34 -0.79
N TYR A 109 13.29 -2.40 -1.22
CA TYR A 109 13.79 -3.77 -1.17
C TYR A 109 14.64 -4.02 -2.40
N ASP A 110 15.78 -4.70 -2.25
CA ASP A 110 16.52 -5.16 -3.43
C ASP A 110 15.80 -6.33 -4.13
N GLN A 111 16.38 -6.85 -5.21
CA GLN A 111 15.77 -7.91 -6.00
C GLN A 111 15.64 -9.23 -5.22
N GLU A 112 16.62 -9.58 -4.38
CA GLU A 112 16.60 -10.82 -3.59
C GLU A 112 15.54 -10.70 -2.49
N GLU A 113 15.54 -9.58 -1.76
CA GLU A 113 14.54 -9.32 -0.72
C GLU A 113 13.12 -9.23 -1.30
N THR A 114 12.96 -8.68 -2.51
CA THR A 114 11.66 -8.61 -3.22
C THR A 114 11.17 -10.01 -3.61
N ASP A 115 12.04 -10.85 -4.16
CA ASP A 115 11.70 -12.23 -4.55
C ASP A 115 11.25 -13.05 -3.33
N ASP A 116 12.00 -12.95 -2.22
CA ASP A 116 11.69 -13.62 -0.95
C ASP A 116 10.35 -13.13 -0.37
N LEU A 117 10.13 -11.80 -0.35
CA LEU A 117 8.91 -11.20 0.22
C LEU A 117 7.65 -11.61 -0.55
N LEU A 118 7.73 -11.69 -1.88
CA LEU A 118 6.59 -12.01 -2.74
C LEU A 118 6.39 -13.52 -2.96
N GLY A 119 7.36 -14.35 -2.54
CA GLY A 119 7.37 -15.79 -2.81
C GLY A 119 7.62 -16.10 -4.30
N GLY A 120 8.37 -15.23 -4.97
CA GLY A 120 8.64 -15.24 -6.40
C GLY A 120 8.28 -13.91 -7.08
N ALA A 121 9.23 -13.29 -7.78
CA ALA A 121 9.05 -12.04 -8.53
C ALA A 121 9.78 -12.05 -9.88
N ASP A 122 9.26 -11.30 -10.85
CA ASP A 122 9.96 -11.07 -12.12
C ASP A 122 11.26 -10.28 -11.87
N GLU A 123 12.27 -10.55 -12.71
CA GLU A 123 13.47 -9.73 -12.77
C GLU A 123 13.06 -8.28 -13.08
N ASN A 124 13.58 -7.32 -12.29
CA ASN A 124 13.34 -5.87 -12.32
C ASN A 124 12.23 -5.34 -11.40
N LEU A 125 11.42 -6.18 -10.77
CA LEU A 125 10.44 -5.69 -9.80
C LEU A 125 11.09 -5.36 -8.47
N CYS A 126 10.56 -4.34 -7.81
CA CYS A 126 11.09 -3.84 -6.56
C CYS A 126 9.95 -3.41 -5.64
N VAL A 127 9.99 -3.82 -4.37
CA VAL A 127 9.00 -3.38 -3.38
C VAL A 127 9.47 -2.10 -2.69
N VAL A 128 8.56 -1.14 -2.59
CA VAL A 128 8.67 0.02 -1.70
C VAL A 128 7.72 -0.19 -0.54
N GLU A 129 8.24 -0.12 0.68
CA GLU A 129 7.47 -0.16 1.93
C GLU A 129 7.51 1.23 2.57
N MET A 130 6.36 1.72 3.03
CA MET A 130 6.22 2.94 3.81
C MET A 130 5.31 2.69 5.00
N TRP A 131 5.66 3.21 6.17
CA TRP A 131 4.92 2.96 7.41
C TRP A 131 4.62 4.24 8.19
N TRP A 132 3.48 4.26 8.90
CA TRP A 132 3.00 5.34 9.75
C TRP A 132 2.64 4.81 11.16
N ASP A 133 3.05 5.50 12.23
CA ASP A 133 2.65 5.22 13.64
C ASP A 133 1.46 6.06 14.09
#